data_AF-A0A3B5LT89-F1
#
_entry.id   AF-A0A3B5LT89-F1
#
_cell.length_a   1.000
_cell.length_b   1.000
_cell.length_c   1.000
_cell.angle_alpha   90.00
_cell.angle_beta   90.00
_cell.angle_gamma   90.00
#
_symmetry.space_group_name_H-M   'P 1'
#
loop_
_entity.id
_entity.type
_entity.pdbx_description
1 polymer ?
#
loop_
_entity_poly.entity_id
_entity_poly.type
_entity_poly.pdbx_seq_one_letter_code
_entity_poly.pdbx_strand_id
1 'polypeptide(L)'
;MDSEESPEKETFASRQHLSSKRISKSLTLLTQRFVRLLQEAEHGELDLNHVLAVKHIRRIYDITNVLEGIGLIVKISKRHVKWSLYNRTPLDNRFMNLNSELEDLKWKESILDQQRMLVQDVIRSQTEEWKKYPFCSSLYINMSAYNMFLNFFWHCSDQIQTNHVCRIDAELYRLSIFLNSNQL
;
A
#
# COMPACT_ATOMS: atom_id res chain seq x y z
N MET A 1 -30.21 -64.18 -27.09
CA MET A 1 -28.77 -64.32 -26.79
C MET A 1 -28.03 -63.70 -27.96
N ASP A 2 -26.88 -63.07 -27.67
CA ASP A 2 -26.06 -62.19 -28.52
C ASP A 2 -26.42 -60.71 -28.26
N SER A 3 -26.08 -60.19 -27.08
CA SER A 3 -24.74 -59.72 -26.68
C SER A 3 -24.37 -58.41 -27.38
N GLU A 4 -24.85 -57.37 -26.71
CA GLU A 4 -24.44 -55.97 -26.71
C GLU A 4 -22.92 -55.80 -26.82
N GLU A 5 -22.45 -55.05 -27.82
CA GLU A 5 -21.09 -54.51 -27.85
C GLU A 5 -21.17 -52.99 -28.12
N SER A 6 -21.07 -52.22 -27.03
CA SER A 6 -21.05 -50.75 -27.02
C SER A 6 -19.62 -50.24 -27.29
N PRO A 7 -19.43 -49.23 -28.16
CA PRO A 7 -18.11 -48.68 -28.48
C PRO A 7 -17.73 -47.58 -27.47
N GLU A 8 -17.38 -47.94 -26.24
CA GLU A 8 -17.06 -46.96 -25.18
C GLU A 8 -15.55 -46.82 -24.84
N LYS A 9 -14.65 -47.47 -25.59
CA LYS A 9 -13.21 -47.47 -25.22
C LYS A 9 -12.32 -46.43 -25.91
N GLU A 10 -12.83 -45.57 -26.79
CA GLU A 10 -11.99 -44.55 -27.48
C GLU A 10 -11.96 -43.15 -26.82
N THR A 11 -12.68 -42.93 -25.72
CA THR A 11 -13.00 -41.57 -25.25
C THR A 11 -12.11 -41.02 -24.13
N PHE A 12 -11.31 -41.86 -23.45
CA PHE A 12 -10.56 -41.43 -22.25
C PHE A 12 -9.11 -41.01 -22.56
N ALA A 13 -8.37 -41.83 -23.32
CA ALA A 13 -7.01 -41.50 -23.77
C ALA A 13 -6.99 -40.25 -24.67
N SER A 14 -8.00 -40.10 -25.53
CA SER A 14 -8.20 -38.93 -26.40
C SER A 14 -8.40 -37.63 -25.60
N ARG A 15 -9.15 -37.67 -24.49
CA ARG A 15 -9.38 -36.49 -23.63
C ARG A 15 -8.14 -36.05 -22.87
N GLN A 16 -7.35 -36.99 -22.33
CA GLN A 16 -6.10 -36.68 -21.64
C GLN A 16 -5.02 -36.17 -22.60
N HIS A 17 -4.92 -36.75 -23.79
CA HIS A 17 -4.00 -36.30 -24.83
C HIS A 17 -4.36 -34.90 -25.36
N LEU A 18 -5.66 -34.58 -25.52
CA LEU A 18 -6.12 -33.24 -25.89
C LEU A 18 -5.88 -32.21 -24.79
N SER A 19 -6.03 -32.57 -23.52
CA SER A 19 -5.71 -31.71 -22.37
C SER A 19 -4.21 -31.36 -22.32
N SER A 20 -3.34 -32.37 -22.44
CA SER A 20 -1.88 -32.20 -22.48
C SER A 20 -1.42 -31.39 -23.72
N LYS A 21 -2.04 -31.62 -24.89
CA LYS A 21 -1.79 -30.87 -26.13
C LYS A 21 -2.32 -29.42 -26.07
N ARG A 22 -3.29 -29.12 -25.20
CA ARG A 22 -3.78 -27.77 -24.93
C ARG A 22 -2.85 -27.01 -23.98
N ILE A 23 -2.34 -27.68 -22.93
CA ILE A 23 -1.41 -27.11 -21.95
C ILE A 23 -0.08 -26.69 -22.61
N SER A 24 0.44 -27.52 -23.52
CA SER A 24 1.67 -27.26 -24.29
C SER A 24 1.58 -26.06 -25.25
N LYS A 25 0.38 -25.49 -25.46
CA LYS A 25 0.16 -24.28 -26.27
C LYS A 25 -0.42 -23.11 -25.45
N SER A 26 -0.47 -23.25 -24.12
CA SER A 26 -1.00 -22.22 -23.24
C SER A 26 -0.18 -20.93 -23.30
N LEU A 27 -0.85 -19.79 -23.11
CA LEU A 27 -0.19 -18.49 -22.99
C LEU A 27 0.80 -18.50 -21.82
N THR A 28 0.48 -19.18 -20.73
CA THR A 28 1.36 -19.34 -19.56
C THR A 28 2.71 -19.96 -19.94
N LEU A 29 2.71 -21.05 -20.71
CA LEU A 29 3.96 -21.69 -21.13
C LEU A 29 4.77 -20.81 -22.10
N LEU A 30 4.08 -20.12 -23.02
CA LEU A 30 4.73 -19.16 -23.91
C LEU A 30 5.35 -17.99 -23.13
N THR A 31 4.66 -17.51 -22.09
CA THR A 31 5.15 -16.45 -21.22
C THR A 31 6.36 -16.90 -20.43
N GLN A 32 6.33 -18.10 -19.84
CA GLN A 32 7.47 -18.65 -19.11
C GLN A 32 8.71 -18.81 -20.01
N ARG A 33 8.53 -19.31 -21.24
CA ARG A 33 9.62 -19.39 -22.23
C ARG A 33 10.12 -18.02 -22.65
N PHE A 34 9.22 -17.09 -22.93
CA PHE A 34 9.54 -15.72 -23.29
C PHE A 34 10.39 -15.04 -22.22
N VAL A 35 9.99 -15.15 -20.94
CA VAL A 35 10.73 -14.56 -19.81
C VAL A 35 12.12 -15.19 -19.66
N ARG A 36 12.25 -16.52 -19.79
CA ARG A 36 13.57 -17.17 -19.75
C ARG A 36 14.51 -16.66 -20.83
N LEU A 37 14.02 -16.62 -22.08
CA LEU A 37 14.80 -16.11 -23.21
C LEU A 37 15.19 -14.64 -23.01
N LEU A 38 14.31 -13.84 -22.40
CA LEU A 38 14.57 -12.45 -22.10
C LEU A 38 15.60 -12.25 -20.97
N GLN A 39 15.68 -13.18 -20.03
CA GLN A 39 16.69 -13.21 -18.96
C GLN A 39 18.06 -13.71 -19.47
N GLU A 40 18.06 -14.67 -20.39
CA GLU A 40 19.26 -15.24 -21.00
C GLU A 40 19.82 -14.36 -22.15
N ALA A 41 19.03 -13.39 -22.64
CA ALA A 41 19.42 -12.52 -23.73
C ALA A 41 20.61 -11.62 -23.38
N GLU A 42 21.60 -11.60 -24.28
CA GLU A 42 22.71 -10.66 -24.22
C GLU A 42 22.18 -9.22 -24.35
N HIS A 43 22.73 -8.31 -23.56
CA HIS A 43 22.27 -6.92 -23.47
C HIS A 43 20.80 -6.71 -23.03
N GLY A 44 20.12 -7.79 -22.61
CA GLY A 44 18.71 -7.81 -22.22
C GLY A 44 17.80 -7.45 -23.38
N GLU A 45 18.31 -7.60 -24.60
CA GLU A 45 17.62 -7.27 -25.83
C GLU A 45 17.22 -8.56 -26.51
N LEU A 46 15.93 -8.69 -26.76
CA LEU A 46 15.35 -9.90 -27.30
C LEU A 46 14.74 -9.63 -28.68
N ASP A 47 15.24 -10.34 -29.69
CA ASP A 47 14.67 -10.34 -31.03
C ASP A 47 13.47 -11.29 -31.11
N LEU A 48 12.30 -10.71 -31.35
CA LEU A 48 11.02 -11.42 -31.38
C LEU A 48 10.94 -12.48 -32.50
N ASN A 49 11.76 -12.39 -33.55
CA ASN A 49 11.80 -13.41 -34.61
C ASN A 49 12.38 -14.75 -34.13
N HIS A 50 13.31 -14.70 -33.18
CA HIS A 50 14.04 -15.88 -32.69
C HIS A 50 13.33 -16.55 -31.51
N VAL A 51 12.41 -15.85 -30.85
CA VAL A 51 11.79 -16.27 -29.58
C VAL A 51 10.74 -17.34 -29.78
N LEU A 52 9.87 -17.17 -30.77
CA LEU A 52 8.83 -18.16 -31.07
C LEU A 52 8.60 -18.18 -32.59
N ALA A 53 8.74 -19.37 -33.18
CA ALA A 53 8.48 -19.61 -34.60
C ALA A 53 7.16 -18.97 -35.07
N VAL A 54 7.05 -18.69 -36.37
CA VAL A 54 5.93 -17.99 -37.06
C VAL A 54 4.53 -18.32 -36.52
N LYS A 55 4.31 -19.55 -36.05
CA LYS A 55 3.07 -20.04 -35.44
C LYS A 55 2.61 -19.31 -34.16
N HIS A 56 3.47 -18.54 -33.49
CA HIS A 56 3.15 -17.90 -32.20
C HIS A 56 3.20 -16.37 -32.21
N ILE A 57 3.39 -15.73 -33.37
CA ILE A 57 3.48 -14.26 -33.51
C ILE A 57 2.29 -13.55 -32.83
N ARG A 58 1.08 -14.09 -32.96
CA ARG A 58 -0.14 -13.55 -32.32
C ARG A 58 -0.04 -13.46 -30.79
N ARG A 59 0.60 -14.45 -30.16
CA ARG A 59 0.72 -14.59 -28.70
C ARG A 59 1.87 -13.76 -28.13
N ILE A 60 2.91 -13.51 -28.93
CA ILE A 60 4.00 -12.59 -28.55
C ILE A 60 3.42 -11.22 -28.21
N TYR A 61 2.53 -10.68 -29.05
CA TYR A 61 1.90 -9.38 -28.77
C TYR A 61 1.06 -9.38 -27.50
N ASP A 62 0.33 -10.47 -27.24
CA ASP A 62 -0.45 -10.59 -26.02
C ASP A 62 0.47 -10.51 -24.78
N ILE A 63 1.67 -11.11 -24.84
CA ILE A 63 2.68 -11.05 -23.77
C ILE A 63 3.33 -9.66 -23.71
N THR A 64 3.81 -9.13 -24.83
CA THR A 64 4.54 -7.87 -24.86
C THR A 64 3.66 -6.70 -24.46
N ASN A 65 2.39 -6.67 -24.85
CA ASN A 65 1.47 -5.58 -24.49
C ASN A 65 1.23 -5.52 -22.99
N VAL A 66 1.11 -6.68 -22.32
CA VAL A 66 0.96 -6.74 -20.87
C VAL A 66 2.25 -6.30 -20.19
N LEU A 67 3.40 -6.83 -20.61
CA LEU A 67 4.69 -6.48 -20.02
C LEU A 67 5.08 -5.02 -20.26
N GLU A 68 4.71 -4.45 -21.41
CA GLU A 68 4.88 -3.03 -21.76
C GLU A 68 3.92 -2.17 -20.93
N GLY A 69 2.66 -2.57 -20.77
CA GLY A 69 1.68 -1.88 -19.93
C GLY A 69 2.06 -1.82 -18.45
N ILE A 70 2.79 -2.83 -17.95
CA ILE A 70 3.36 -2.83 -16.59
C ILE A 70 4.69 -2.06 -16.54
N GLY A 71 5.39 -1.88 -17.67
CA GLY A 71 6.70 -1.22 -17.75
C GLY A 71 7.91 -2.12 -17.46
N LEU A 72 7.75 -3.44 -17.55
CA LEU A 72 8.84 -4.42 -17.37
C LEU A 72 9.71 -4.57 -18.63
N ILE A 73 9.15 -4.24 -19.79
CA ILE A 73 9.89 -4.22 -21.06
C ILE A 73 9.68 -2.90 -21.78
N VAL A 74 10.64 -2.54 -22.62
CA VAL A 74 10.58 -1.35 -23.48
C VAL A 74 10.77 -1.79 -24.92
N LYS A 75 10.00 -1.19 -25.83
CA LYS A 75 10.13 -1.45 -27.26
C LYS A 75 11.28 -0.61 -27.83
N ILE A 76 12.33 -1.28 -28.32
CA ILE A 76 13.41 -0.62 -29.06
C ILE A 76 13.00 -0.44 -30.52
N SER A 77 12.41 -1.49 -31.11
CA SER A 77 11.94 -1.46 -32.49
C SER A 77 10.73 -2.39 -32.67
N LYS A 78 10.14 -2.42 -33.87
CA LYS A 78 9.02 -3.33 -34.18
C LYS A 78 9.32 -4.80 -33.86
N ARG A 79 10.61 -5.20 -33.87
CA ARG A 79 11.04 -6.59 -33.70
C ARG A 79 11.95 -6.81 -32.49
N HIS A 80 12.32 -5.76 -31.76
CA HIS A 80 13.24 -5.85 -30.63
C HIS A 80 12.61 -5.24 -29.39
N VAL A 81 12.67 -5.97 -28.30
CA VAL A 81 12.26 -5.53 -26.98
C VAL A 81 13.43 -5.61 -26.02
N LYS A 82 13.50 -4.68 -25.07
CA LYS A 82 14.51 -4.65 -24.02
C LYS A 82 13.87 -4.97 -22.68
N TRP A 83 14.52 -5.79 -21.88
CA TRP A 83 14.19 -5.94 -20.48
C TRP A 83 14.55 -4.65 -19.74
N SER A 84 13.54 -3.98 -19.18
CA SER A 84 13.69 -2.69 -18.49
C SER A 84 14.66 -2.78 -17.32
N LEU A 85 14.87 -3.98 -16.76
CA LEU A 85 15.76 -4.23 -15.63
C LEU A 85 17.18 -4.65 -16.03
N TYR A 86 17.48 -4.85 -17.33
CA TYR A 86 18.78 -5.41 -17.74
C TYR A 86 19.96 -4.45 -17.48
N ASN A 87 19.80 -3.15 -17.78
CA ASN A 87 20.80 -2.13 -17.47
C ASN A 87 20.65 -1.57 -16.05
N ARG A 88 19.67 -2.06 -15.28
CA ARG A 88 19.45 -1.61 -13.90
C ARG A 88 20.15 -2.56 -12.93
N THR A 89 21.45 -2.39 -12.76
CA THR A 89 21.88 -2.16 -11.39
C THR A 89 21.63 -0.68 -11.10
N PRO A 90 21.21 -0.25 -9.92
CA PRO A 90 20.27 -0.78 -8.96
C PRO A 90 18.94 -0.02 -9.12
N LEU A 91 17.85 -0.71 -9.50
CA LEU A 91 16.52 -0.29 -9.04
C LEU A 91 16.51 -0.19 -7.48
N ASP A 92 17.47 -0.89 -6.88
CA ASP A 92 17.98 -0.86 -5.52
C ASP A 92 18.36 0.52 -4.95
N ASN A 93 18.98 1.51 -5.59
CA ASN A 93 19.47 2.65 -4.76
C ASN A 93 18.31 3.50 -4.24
N ARG A 94 17.35 3.83 -5.10
CA ARG A 94 16.16 4.57 -4.64
C ARG A 94 15.25 3.67 -3.81
N PHE A 95 15.08 2.41 -4.20
CA PHE A 95 14.24 1.45 -3.48
C PHE A 95 14.81 1.06 -2.10
N MET A 96 16.13 0.86 -1.99
CA MET A 96 16.86 0.61 -0.75
C MET A 96 16.94 1.86 0.10
N ASN A 97 17.13 3.05 -0.48
CA ASN A 97 17.02 4.30 0.29
C ASN A 97 15.60 4.49 0.83
N LEU A 98 14.57 4.26 0.01
CA LEU A 98 13.16 4.31 0.43
C LEU A 98 12.85 3.27 1.50
N ASN A 99 13.35 2.04 1.37
CA ASN A 99 13.17 1.00 2.37
C ASN A 99 13.92 1.33 3.68
N SER A 100 15.15 1.85 3.59
CA SER A 100 15.89 2.31 4.76
C SER A 100 15.16 3.44 5.48
N GLU A 101 14.66 4.43 4.73
CA GLU A 101 13.88 5.54 5.27
C GLU A 101 12.56 5.05 5.89
N LEU A 102 11.91 4.06 5.27
CA LEU A 102 10.70 3.44 5.78
C LEU A 102 10.95 2.72 7.12
N GLU A 103 12.05 1.97 7.24
CA GLU A 103 12.40 1.30 8.49
C GLU A 103 12.81 2.30 9.58
N ASP A 104 13.54 3.35 9.24
CA ASP A 104 13.87 4.44 10.17
C ASP A 104 12.62 5.14 10.69
N LEU A 105 11.64 5.42 9.82
CA LEU A 105 10.37 6.03 10.19
C LEU A 105 9.54 5.11 11.08
N LYS A 106 9.44 3.82 10.77
CA LYS A 106 8.76 2.84 11.63
C LYS A 106 9.40 2.76 13.01
N TRP A 107 10.72 2.80 13.10
CA TRP A 107 11.41 2.80 14.38
C TRP A 107 11.06 4.06 15.19
N LYS A 108 11.10 5.24 14.57
CA LYS A 108 10.71 6.50 15.23
C LYS A 108 9.25 6.48 15.68
N GLU A 109 8.34 5.98 14.85
CA GLU A 109 6.93 5.81 15.19
C GLU A 109 6.76 4.89 16.39
N SER A 110 7.48 3.76 16.43
CA SER A 110 7.45 2.83 17.56
C SER A 110 7.93 3.48 18.86
N ILE A 111 8.97 4.31 18.82
CA ILE A 111 9.45 5.06 19.99
C ILE A 111 8.41 6.07 20.45
N LEU A 112 7.80 6.82 19.53
CA LEU A 112 6.75 7.78 19.84
C LEU A 112 5.52 7.10 20.45
N ASP A 113 5.12 5.94 19.91
CA ASP A 113 4.03 5.14 20.45
C ASP A 113 4.35 4.64 21.86
N GLN A 114 5.59 4.21 22.12
CA GLN A 114 6.02 3.80 23.46
C GLN A 114 5.99 4.96 24.45
N GLN A 115 6.45 6.14 24.05
CA GLN A 115 6.37 7.35 24.87
C GLN A 115 4.92 7.74 25.15
N ARG A 116 4.05 7.69 24.13
CA ARG A 116 2.61 7.95 24.28
C ARG A 116 1.99 7.01 25.31
N MET A 117 2.30 5.72 25.23
CA MET A 117 1.81 4.72 26.18
C MET A 117 2.28 5.02 27.61
N LEU A 118 3.56 5.33 27.82
CA LEU A 118 4.08 5.68 29.14
C LEU A 118 3.38 6.92 29.72
N VAL A 119 3.21 7.97 28.92
CA VAL A 119 2.52 9.19 29.36
C VAL A 119 1.06 8.89 29.68
N GLN A 120 0.38 8.10 28.85
CA GLN A 120 -1.00 7.67 29.12
C GLN A 120 -1.12 6.85 30.40
N ASP A 121 -0.15 5.97 30.68
CA ASP A 121 -0.11 5.17 31.90
C ASP A 121 0.13 6.04 33.13
N VAL A 122 1.05 7.00 33.05
CA VAL A 122 1.30 7.97 34.13
C VAL A 122 0.03 8.78 34.40
N ILE A 123 -0.58 9.36 33.36
CA ILE A 123 -1.84 10.13 33.50
C ILE A 123 -2.92 9.26 34.12
N ARG A 124 -3.13 8.04 33.60
CA ARG A 124 -4.11 7.11 34.13
C ARG A 124 -3.86 6.83 35.61
N SER A 125 -2.65 6.45 35.99
CA SER A 125 -2.29 6.15 37.38
C SER A 125 -2.54 7.33 38.31
N GLN A 126 -2.15 8.55 37.91
CA GLN A 126 -2.41 9.77 38.67
C GLN A 126 -3.91 10.10 38.74
N THR A 127 -4.66 9.95 37.66
CA THR A 127 -6.11 10.19 37.69
C THR A 127 -6.86 9.22 38.59
N GLU A 128 -6.45 7.95 38.64
CA GLU A 128 -7.01 6.97 39.58
C GLU A 128 -6.64 7.30 41.02
N GLU A 129 -5.42 7.81 41.26
CA GLU A 129 -5.00 8.28 42.57
C GLU A 129 -5.82 9.49 43.04
N TRP A 130 -6.10 10.46 42.16
CA TRP A 130 -6.90 11.64 42.49
C TRP A 130 -8.36 11.30 42.79
N LYS A 131 -8.92 10.28 42.12
CA LYS A 131 -10.29 9.79 42.38
C LYS A 131 -10.47 9.25 43.80
N LYS A 132 -9.39 8.82 44.47
CA LYS A 132 -9.43 8.35 45.86
C LYS A 132 -9.73 9.47 46.86
N TYR A 133 -9.53 10.73 46.47
CA TYR A 133 -9.76 11.90 47.32
C TYR A 133 -11.05 12.63 46.92
N PRO A 134 -12.12 12.62 47.75
CA PRO A 134 -13.44 13.15 47.40
C PRO A 134 -13.45 14.63 46.95
N PHE A 135 -12.52 15.42 47.49
CA PHE A 135 -12.39 16.84 47.19
C PHE A 135 -11.72 17.12 45.82
N CYS A 136 -10.84 16.23 45.35
CA CYS A 136 -10.21 16.37 44.03
C CYS A 136 -11.16 15.95 42.89
N SER A 137 -12.00 14.95 43.14
CA SER A 137 -12.97 14.45 42.15
C SER A 137 -13.99 15.52 41.73
N SER A 138 -14.48 16.34 42.67
CA SER A 138 -15.46 17.40 42.36
C SER A 138 -14.85 18.55 41.55
N LEU A 139 -13.60 18.94 41.83
CA LEU A 139 -12.88 19.97 41.09
C LEU A 139 -12.53 19.51 39.66
N TYR A 140 -12.12 18.24 39.51
CA TYR A 140 -11.84 17.63 38.21
C TYR A 140 -13.07 17.54 37.30
N ILE A 141 -14.23 17.16 37.85
CA ILE A 141 -15.50 17.11 37.09
C ILE A 141 -15.89 18.51 36.59
N ASN A 142 -15.76 19.54 37.43
CA ASN A 142 -16.04 20.92 37.05
C ASN A 142 -15.08 21.43 35.95
N MET A 143 -13.79 21.13 36.06
CA MET A 143 -12.79 21.51 35.07
C MET A 143 -12.97 20.74 33.74
N SER A 144 -13.33 19.46 33.80
CA SER A 144 -13.62 18.63 32.63
C SER A 144 -14.89 19.08 31.91
N ALA A 145 -15.93 19.48 32.65
CA ALA A 145 -17.15 20.04 32.07
C ALA A 145 -16.83 21.37 31.36
N TYR A 146 -16.06 22.25 31.99
CA TYR A 146 -15.62 23.51 31.37
C TYR A 146 -14.82 23.28 30.08
N ASN A 147 -13.87 22.35 30.07
CA ASN A 147 -13.10 21.99 28.87
C ASN A 147 -13.98 21.34 27.78
N MET A 148 -15.00 20.57 28.14
CA MET A 148 -15.95 20.01 27.18
C MET A 148 -16.82 21.11 26.55
N PHE A 149 -17.29 22.07 27.34
CA PHE A 149 -18.00 23.26 26.84
C PHE A 149 -17.10 24.10 25.93
N LEU A 150 -15.85 24.36 26.31
CA LEU A 150 -14.92 25.13 25.48
C LEU A 150 -14.57 24.44 24.16
N ASN A 151 -14.35 23.12 24.16
CA ASN A 151 -14.10 22.37 22.92
C ASN A 151 -15.33 22.37 22.01
N PHE A 152 -16.54 22.24 22.56
CA PHE A 152 -17.78 22.36 21.81
C PHE A 152 -17.91 23.75 21.15
N PHE A 153 -17.62 24.81 21.91
CA PHE A 153 -17.62 26.18 21.38
C PHE A 153 -16.53 26.41 20.33
N TRP A 154 -15.33 25.85 20.50
CA TRP A 154 -14.24 25.96 19.54
C TRP A 154 -14.56 25.22 18.23
N HIS A 155 -15.10 24.00 18.30
CA HIS A 155 -15.52 23.25 17.12
C HIS A 155 -16.74 23.86 16.41
N CYS A 156 -17.69 24.44 17.16
CA CYS A 156 -18.78 25.23 16.58
C CYS A 156 -18.26 26.52 15.91
N SER A 157 -17.21 27.15 16.45
CA SER A 157 -16.58 28.33 15.85
C SER A 157 -15.84 28.02 14.55
N ASP A 158 -15.32 26.80 14.38
CA ASP A 158 -14.58 26.38 13.17
C ASP A 158 -15.53 25.99 12.02
N GLN A 159 -16.77 25.60 12.32
CA GLN A 159 -17.83 25.30 11.35
C GLN A 159 -18.61 26.54 10.87
N ILE A 160 -18.52 27.67 11.59
CA ILE A 160 -19.22 28.91 11.24
C ILE A 160 -18.19 29.85 10.60
N GLN A 161 -18.16 29.91 9.27
CA GLN A 161 -17.41 30.95 8.56
C GLN A 161 -17.90 32.34 8.98
N THR A 162 -17.08 32.98 9.81
CA THR A 162 -16.99 34.43 10.07
C THR A 162 -18.25 35.13 10.62
N ASN A 163 -18.27 35.39 11.92
CA ASN A 163 -18.86 36.61 12.47
C ASN A 163 -17.79 37.33 13.32
N HIS A 164 -17.63 38.63 13.09
CA HIS A 164 -16.57 39.47 13.70
C HIS A 164 -16.54 39.46 15.24
N VAL A 165 -17.60 38.99 15.89
CA VAL A 165 -17.72 38.87 17.35
C VAL A 165 -16.78 37.79 17.92
N CYS A 166 -16.65 36.63 17.28
CA CYS A 166 -15.85 35.51 17.82
C CYS A 166 -14.33 35.77 17.80
N ARG A 167 -13.88 36.69 16.95
CA ARG A 167 -12.47 37.10 16.87
C ARG A 167 -12.08 38.02 18.04
N ILE A 168 -13.04 38.77 18.59
CA ILE A 168 -12.85 39.62 19.77
C ILE A 168 -12.77 38.74 21.02
N ASP A 169 -13.60 37.70 21.13
CA ASP A 169 -13.58 36.78 22.28
C ASP A 169 -12.28 35.97 22.36
N ALA A 170 -11.72 35.56 21.21
CA ALA A 170 -10.43 34.87 21.15
C ALA A 170 -9.25 35.77 21.58
N GLU A 171 -9.26 37.05 21.21
CA GLU A 171 -8.25 38.02 21.65
C GLU A 171 -8.43 38.41 23.13
N LEU A 172 -9.66 38.53 23.63
CA LEU A 172 -9.93 38.74 25.06
C LEU A 172 -9.50 37.54 25.90
N TYR A 173 -9.66 36.30 25.40
CA TYR A 173 -9.17 35.09 26.07
C TYR A 173 -7.64 34.99 26.04
N ARG A 174 -7.00 35.38 24.93
CA ARG A 174 -5.52 35.51 24.88
C ARG A 174 -5.01 36.55 25.86
N LEU A 175 -5.67 37.71 25.96
CA LEU A 175 -5.32 38.78 26.88
C LEU A 175 -5.58 38.39 28.35
N SER A 176 -6.63 37.63 28.66
CA SER A 176 -6.89 37.17 30.03
C SER A 176 -5.86 36.14 30.50
N ILE A 177 -5.41 35.23 29.63
CA ILE A 177 -4.30 34.31 29.93
C ILE A 177 -3.00 35.10 30.11
N PHE A 178 -2.72 36.09 29.26
CA PHE A 178 -1.50 36.91 29.37
C PHE A 178 -1.48 37.78 30.64
N LEU A 179 -2.62 38.39 31.01
CA LEU A 179 -2.72 39.21 32.22
C LEU A 179 -2.64 38.38 33.51
N ASN A 180 -3.22 37.18 33.56
CA ASN A 180 -3.08 36.28 34.71
C ASN A 180 -1.66 35.69 34.86
N SER A 181 -0.93 35.54 33.76
CA SER A 181 0.43 34.99 33.79
C SER A 181 1.49 36.00 34.24
N ASN A 182 1.17 37.30 34.25
CA ASN A 182 2.09 38.39 34.63
C ASN A 182 1.74 39.02 36.00
N GLN A 183 0.89 38.38 36.80
CA GLN A 183 0.57 38.81 38.18
C GLN A 183 1.25 37.95 39.27
N LEU A 184 2.31 37.22 38.91
CA LEU A 184 3.22 36.53 39.82
C LEU A 184 4.62 37.15 39.76
#